data_AF-A0A2T0YHR5-F1
#
_entry.id   AF-A0A2T0YHR5-F1
#
_cell.length_a   1.000
_cell.length_b   1.000
_cell.length_c   1.000
_cell.angle_alpha   90.00
_cell.angle_beta   90.00
_cell.angle_gamma   90.00
#
_symmetry.space_group_name_H-M   'P 1'
#
loop_
_entity.id
_entity.type
_entity.pdbx_description
1 polymer ?
#
loop_
_entity_poly.entity_id
_entity_poly.type
_entity_poly.pdbx_seq_one_letter_code
_entity_poly.pdbx_strand_id
1 'polypeptide(L)'
;MTSTERPLRRVVGRLTPRSDRRLRHWLTQSQDESGSSLVEFIMLAVLLLIPIVYFILGVAAVQAAAYASLGASDQAARMYVLGGEDLGAGERSARSQAAASAALADFGISTDQAQITMSCPSGACEDDGDVVAFTVEVRVPVPLIPDLGSWRSTLVTVSSTSAQVQAG
;
A
#
# COMPACT_ATOMS: atom_id res chain seq x y z
N MET A 1 35.17 15.03 106.32
CA MET A 1 33.91 15.79 106.23
C MET A 1 34.13 16.91 105.22
N THR A 2 33.90 16.65 103.93
CA THR A 2 32.67 17.00 103.16
C THR A 2 32.48 18.52 103.11
N SER A 3 32.43 19.24 102.00
CA SER A 3 32.07 18.96 100.61
C SER A 3 32.54 20.16 99.78
N THR A 4 33.31 19.96 98.72
CA THR A 4 33.70 21.03 97.78
C THR A 4 32.78 20.98 96.56
N GLU A 5 31.82 21.91 96.51
CA GLU A 5 30.86 21.99 95.43
C GLU A 5 31.53 22.48 94.13
N ARG A 6 31.43 21.67 93.07
CA ARG A 6 31.86 22.02 91.71
C ARG A 6 30.62 22.48 90.93
N PRO A 7 30.62 23.66 90.29
CA PRO A 7 29.49 24.08 89.48
C PRO A 7 29.44 23.29 88.16
N LEU A 8 28.28 22.71 87.89
CA LEU A 8 27.94 22.02 86.65
C LEU A 8 27.91 23.02 85.48
N ARG A 9 28.95 23.00 84.65
CA ARG A 9 28.94 23.66 83.34
C ARG A 9 27.92 22.95 82.43
N ARG A 10 26.80 23.62 82.14
CA ARG A 10 25.93 23.27 81.01
C ARG A 10 26.69 23.49 79.70
N VAL A 11 27.15 22.40 79.09
CA VAL A 11 27.52 22.38 77.68
C VAL A 11 26.20 22.32 76.90
N VAL A 12 25.73 23.49 76.46
CA VAL A 12 24.66 23.56 75.45
C VAL A 12 25.28 23.16 74.13
N GLY A 13 25.21 21.87 73.80
CA GLY A 13 25.50 21.38 72.46
C GLY A 13 24.45 21.94 71.51
N ARG A 14 24.83 22.92 70.69
CA ARG A 14 24.02 23.28 69.51
C ARG A 14 24.13 22.10 68.55
N LEU A 15 23.06 21.32 68.45
CA LEU A 15 22.81 20.44 67.33
C LEU A 15 22.76 21.32 66.08
N THR A 16 23.83 21.28 65.29
CA THR A 16 23.81 21.83 63.94
C THR A 16 22.81 21.00 63.13
N PRO A 17 21.87 21.62 62.39
CA PRO A 17 21.02 20.88 61.49
C PRO A 17 21.90 20.25 60.40
N ARG A 18 22.09 18.94 60.52
CA ARG A 18 22.92 18.11 59.65
C ARG A 18 22.21 17.96 58.30
N SER A 19 22.51 18.89 57.40
CA SER A 19 22.48 18.73 55.93
C SER A 19 21.37 17.84 55.34
N ASP A 20 20.18 18.41 55.17
CA ASP A 20 19.07 17.90 54.34
C ASP A 20 19.35 17.94 52.82
N ARG A 21 20.59 17.67 52.39
CA ARG A 21 20.93 17.58 50.96
C ARG A 21 20.64 16.21 50.35
N ARG A 22 20.42 15.18 51.16
CA ARG A 22 20.19 13.81 50.67
C ARG A 22 18.74 13.48 50.34
N LEU A 23 17.77 14.24 50.86
CA LEU A 23 16.33 13.95 50.64
C LEU A 23 15.79 14.54 49.31
N ARG A 24 16.45 15.53 48.72
CA ARG A 24 16.03 16.11 47.43
C ARG A 24 16.35 15.24 46.21
N HIS A 25 17.37 14.39 46.32
CA HIS A 25 17.81 13.53 45.23
C HIS A 25 16.82 12.39 44.93
N TRP A 26 16.13 11.89 45.96
CA TRP A 26 15.18 10.78 45.85
C TRP A 26 13.83 11.15 45.23
N LEU A 27 13.51 12.44 45.11
CA LEU A 27 12.30 12.91 44.42
C LEU A 27 12.52 13.21 42.93
N THR A 28 13.75 13.07 42.45
CA THR A 28 14.14 13.31 41.05
C THR A 28 14.79 12.07 40.41
N GLN A 29 14.56 10.89 40.98
CA GLN A 29 15.23 9.68 40.51
C GLN A 29 14.25 8.55 40.25
N SER A 30 13.47 8.75 39.20
CA SER A 30 13.15 7.76 38.15
C SER A 30 11.96 8.28 37.34
N GLN A 31 12.16 9.37 36.58
CA GLN A 31 11.66 9.26 35.21
C GLN A 31 12.57 8.21 34.58
N ASP A 32 11.99 7.08 34.18
CA ASP A 32 12.65 6.02 33.42
C ASP A 32 13.09 6.55 32.02
N GLU A 33 13.95 7.57 31.99
CA GLU A 33 14.66 8.04 30.80
C GLU A 33 15.84 7.09 30.46
N SER A 34 15.88 5.92 31.11
CA SER A 34 16.72 4.76 30.75
C SER A 34 15.94 3.72 29.94
N GLY A 35 14.88 4.15 29.25
CA GLY A 35 14.03 3.32 28.40
C GLY A 35 14.71 2.98 27.07
N SER A 36 15.64 2.03 27.09
CA SER A 36 16.11 1.24 25.93
C SER A 36 16.28 2.01 24.61
N SER A 37 17.42 2.71 24.45
CA SER A 37 17.83 3.34 23.18
C SER A 37 17.77 2.39 21.98
N LEU A 38 17.98 1.09 22.21
CA LEU A 38 17.82 0.05 21.18
C LEU A 38 16.34 -0.16 20.79
N VAL A 39 15.41 -0.19 21.75
CA VAL A 39 13.98 -0.39 21.47
C VAL A 39 13.38 0.84 20.79
N GLU A 40 13.77 2.06 21.17
CA GLU A 40 13.35 3.29 20.48
C GLU A 40 13.83 3.30 19.02
N PHE A 41 15.09 2.92 18.77
CA PHE A 41 15.62 2.80 17.42
C PHE A 41 14.88 1.74 16.60
N ILE A 42 14.65 0.55 17.17
CA ILE A 42 13.89 -0.51 16.50
C ILE A 42 12.46 -0.06 16.23
N MET A 43 11.82 0.65 17.16
CA MET A 43 10.47 1.17 17.01
C MET A 43 10.39 2.20 15.88
N LEU A 44 11.35 3.13 15.79
CA LEU A 44 11.45 4.08 14.68
C LEU A 44 11.73 3.38 13.35
N ALA A 45 12.64 2.39 13.34
CA ALA A 45 12.98 1.61 12.17
C ALA A 45 11.76 0.83 11.66
N VAL A 46 11.00 0.17 12.54
CA VAL A 46 9.77 -0.55 12.17
C VAL A 46 8.69 0.41 11.72
N LEU A 47 8.50 1.53 12.42
CA LEU A 47 7.55 2.58 12.06
C LEU A 47 7.83 3.15 10.67
N LEU A 48 9.10 3.26 10.27
CA LEU A 48 9.50 3.71 8.94
C LEU A 48 9.48 2.58 7.89
N LEU A 49 9.87 1.37 8.28
CA LEU A 49 9.97 0.22 7.37
C LEU A 49 8.60 -0.23 6.87
N ILE A 50 7.61 -0.33 7.77
CA ILE A 50 6.25 -0.76 7.40
C ILE A 50 5.64 0.09 6.28
N PRO A 51 5.57 1.43 6.38
CA PRO A 51 4.99 2.26 5.32
C PRO A 51 5.82 2.24 4.04
N ILE A 52 7.16 2.12 4.12
CA ILE A 52 8.01 2.00 2.93
C ILE A 52 7.71 0.70 2.18
N VAL A 53 7.67 -0.44 2.89
CA VAL A 53 7.34 -1.73 2.28
C VAL A 53 5.95 -1.67 1.65
N TYR A 54 4.98 -1.11 2.36
CA TYR A 54 3.63 -0.96 1.85
C TYR A 54 3.56 -0.06 0.60
N PHE A 55 4.32 1.04 0.60
CA PHE A 55 4.43 1.93 -0.56
C PHE A 55 5.01 1.20 -1.78
N ILE A 56 6.10 0.43 -1.59
CA ILE A 56 6.70 -0.37 -2.65
C ILE A 56 5.71 -1.40 -3.20
N LEU A 57 4.98 -2.11 -2.34
CA LEU A 57 3.95 -3.07 -2.76
C LEU A 57 2.82 -2.39 -3.55
N GLY A 58 2.35 -1.23 -3.09
CA GLY A 58 1.32 -0.47 -3.78
C GLY A 58 1.77 -0.02 -5.16
N VAL A 59 2.98 0.54 -5.26
CA VAL A 59 3.56 0.99 -6.53
C VAL A 59 3.82 -0.19 -7.48
N ALA A 60 4.27 -1.35 -6.97
CA ALA A 60 4.43 -2.55 -7.78
C ALA A 60 3.08 -3.07 -8.32
N ALA A 61 2.03 -3.06 -7.50
CA ALA A 61 0.69 -3.48 -7.91
C ALA A 61 0.11 -2.55 -9.00
N VAL A 62 0.29 -1.23 -8.86
CA VAL A 62 -0.15 -0.27 -9.87
C VAL A 62 0.60 -0.45 -11.19
N GLN A 63 1.92 -0.66 -11.14
CA GLN A 63 2.71 -0.93 -12.34
C GLN A 63 2.27 -2.22 -13.04
N ALA A 64 2.06 -3.31 -12.28
CA ALA A 64 1.57 -4.57 -12.82
C ALA A 64 0.22 -4.38 -13.54
N ALA A 65 -0.72 -3.66 -12.92
CA ALA A 65 -2.02 -3.37 -13.52
C ALA A 65 -1.93 -2.51 -14.79
N ALA A 66 -1.02 -1.53 -14.83
CA ALA A 66 -0.80 -0.69 -16.01
C ALA A 66 -0.24 -1.49 -17.20
N TYR A 67 0.73 -2.39 -16.96
CA TYR A 67 1.25 -3.26 -18.00
C TYR A 67 0.22 -4.30 -18.45
N ALA A 68 -0.57 -4.83 -17.51
CA ALA A 68 -1.64 -5.77 -17.81
C ALA A 68 -2.73 -5.14 -18.69
N SER A 69 -3.22 -3.94 -18.35
CA SER A 69 -4.25 -3.25 -19.15
C SER A 69 -3.75 -2.86 -20.54
N LEU A 70 -2.49 -2.44 -20.65
CA LEU A 70 -1.85 -2.18 -21.95
C LEU A 70 -1.73 -3.44 -22.79
N GLY A 71 -1.22 -4.53 -22.23
CA GLY A 71 -1.10 -5.80 -22.94
C GLY A 71 -2.45 -6.37 -23.36
N ALA A 72 -3.44 -6.32 -22.47
CA ALA A 72 -4.78 -6.82 -22.73
C ALA A 72 -5.51 -6.04 -23.83
N SER A 73 -5.44 -4.71 -23.81
CA SER A 73 -6.07 -3.88 -24.86
C SER A 73 -5.43 -4.12 -26.23
N ASP A 74 -4.10 -4.19 -26.31
CA ASP A 74 -3.39 -4.49 -27.56
C ASP A 74 -3.67 -5.91 -28.07
N GLN A 75 -3.67 -6.92 -27.20
CA GLN A 75 -4.00 -8.28 -27.58
C GLN A 75 -5.44 -8.42 -28.06
N ALA A 76 -6.42 -7.79 -27.40
CA ALA A 76 -7.81 -7.80 -27.84
C ALA A 76 -7.98 -7.17 -29.23
N ALA A 77 -7.38 -5.99 -29.44
CA ALA A 77 -7.49 -5.27 -30.71
C ALA A 77 -6.86 -6.06 -31.86
N ARG A 78 -5.67 -6.65 -31.65
CA ARG A 78 -5.02 -7.50 -32.66
C ARG A 78 -5.82 -8.77 -32.95
N MET A 79 -6.31 -9.45 -31.90
CA MET A 79 -7.10 -10.67 -32.06
C MET A 79 -8.41 -10.42 -32.79
N TYR A 80 -8.96 -9.21 -32.72
CA TYR A 80 -10.18 -8.86 -33.43
C TYR A 80 -9.92 -8.81 -34.93
N VAL A 81 -8.85 -8.10 -35.33
CA VAL A 81 -8.48 -7.94 -36.75
C VAL A 81 -7.98 -9.25 -37.35
N LEU A 82 -7.23 -10.06 -36.58
CA LEU A 82 -6.75 -11.38 -37.02
C LEU A 82 -7.86 -12.38 -37.38
N GLY A 83 -9.08 -12.17 -36.89
CA GLY A 83 -10.23 -13.01 -37.26
C GLY A 83 -10.70 -12.80 -38.70
N GLY A 84 -10.36 -11.66 -39.32
CA GLY A 84 -10.77 -11.32 -40.69
C GLY A 84 -12.28 -11.41 -40.92
N GLU A 85 -12.67 -11.49 -42.19
CA GLU A 85 -14.06 -11.72 -42.61
C GLU A 85 -14.51 -13.19 -42.39
N ASP A 86 -13.57 -14.10 -42.17
CA ASP A 86 -13.84 -15.54 -41.94
C ASP A 86 -14.68 -15.79 -40.68
N LEU A 87 -14.60 -14.89 -39.70
CA LEU A 87 -15.33 -14.97 -38.44
C LEU A 87 -16.37 -13.84 -38.34
N GLY A 88 -17.59 -14.19 -37.93
CA GLY A 88 -18.61 -13.19 -37.62
C GLY A 88 -18.17 -12.25 -36.51
N ALA A 89 -18.66 -11.00 -36.53
CA ALA A 89 -18.25 -9.94 -35.58
C ALA A 89 -18.40 -10.35 -34.10
N GLY A 90 -19.46 -11.10 -33.78
CA GLY A 90 -19.68 -11.63 -32.43
C GLY A 90 -18.60 -12.63 -31.99
N GLU A 91 -18.14 -13.49 -32.90
CA GLU A 91 -17.09 -14.48 -32.60
C GLU A 91 -15.72 -13.81 -32.48
N ARG A 92 -15.42 -12.83 -33.36
CA ARG A 92 -14.22 -11.98 -33.23
C ARG A 92 -14.18 -11.28 -31.88
N SER A 93 -15.29 -10.63 -31.49
CA SER A 93 -15.38 -9.95 -30.19
C SER A 93 -15.19 -10.90 -29.01
N ALA A 94 -15.83 -12.08 -29.04
CA ALA A 94 -15.69 -13.08 -27.99
C ALA A 94 -14.24 -13.58 -27.85
N ARG A 95 -13.57 -13.85 -28.99
CA ARG A 95 -12.17 -14.29 -29.02
C ARG A 95 -11.21 -13.20 -28.54
N SER A 96 -11.45 -11.95 -28.90
CA SER A 96 -10.69 -10.79 -28.41
C SER A 96 -10.82 -10.59 -26.91
N GLN A 97 -12.04 -10.71 -26.37
CA GLN A 97 -12.28 -10.64 -24.93
C GLN A 97 -11.59 -11.79 -24.19
N ALA A 98 -11.62 -13.00 -24.75
CA ALA A 98 -10.90 -14.14 -24.20
C ALA A 98 -9.38 -13.90 -24.18
N ALA A 99 -8.80 -13.35 -25.26
CA ALA A 99 -7.39 -13.00 -25.32
C ALA A 99 -6.99 -11.94 -24.30
N ALA A 100 -7.77 -10.86 -24.17
CA ALA A 100 -7.56 -9.86 -23.11
C ALA A 100 -7.66 -10.48 -21.71
N SER A 101 -8.63 -11.36 -21.46
CA SER A 101 -8.77 -12.04 -20.17
C SER A 101 -7.58 -12.94 -19.85
N ALA A 102 -7.00 -13.60 -20.85
CA ALA A 102 -5.79 -14.39 -20.70
C ALA A 102 -4.58 -13.51 -20.35
N ALA A 103 -4.41 -12.37 -21.05
CA ALA A 103 -3.35 -11.41 -20.76
C ALA A 103 -3.45 -10.83 -19.34
N LEU A 104 -4.68 -10.58 -18.85
CA LEU A 104 -4.91 -10.13 -17.48
C LEU A 104 -4.58 -11.23 -16.45
N ALA A 105 -4.92 -12.48 -16.77
CA ALA A 105 -4.64 -13.63 -15.90
C ALA A 105 -3.14 -13.86 -15.69
N ASP A 106 -2.28 -13.52 -16.65
CA ASP A 106 -0.81 -13.57 -16.50
C ASP A 106 -0.30 -12.67 -15.35
N PHE A 107 -1.04 -11.61 -15.02
CA PHE A 107 -0.76 -10.71 -13.90
C PHE A 107 -1.57 -11.04 -12.63
N GLY A 108 -2.30 -12.16 -12.63
CA GLY A 108 -3.16 -12.56 -11.52
C GLY A 108 -4.41 -11.71 -11.35
N ILE A 109 -4.82 -10.96 -12.40
CA ILE A 109 -6.01 -10.12 -12.38
C ILE A 109 -7.21 -10.95 -12.82
N SER A 110 -8.23 -11.02 -11.96
CA SER A 110 -9.46 -11.74 -12.25
C SER A 110 -10.46 -10.89 -13.06
N THR A 111 -11.43 -11.55 -13.67
CA THR A 111 -12.46 -10.89 -14.50
C THR A 111 -13.37 -9.95 -13.70
N ASP A 112 -13.48 -10.10 -12.38
CA ASP A 112 -14.21 -9.16 -11.53
C ASP A 112 -13.37 -7.93 -11.14
N GLN A 113 -12.06 -7.96 -11.34
CA GLN A 113 -11.17 -6.82 -11.11
C GLN A 113 -10.98 -5.95 -12.36
N ALA A 114 -11.30 -6.49 -13.54
CA ALA A 114 -11.13 -5.80 -14.81
C ALA A 114 -12.44 -5.61 -15.58
N GLN A 115 -12.51 -4.57 -16.39
CA GLN A 115 -13.60 -4.32 -17.32
C GLN A 115 -13.02 -4.08 -18.72
N ILE A 116 -13.53 -4.83 -19.70
CA ILE A 116 -13.10 -4.75 -21.09
C ILE A 116 -14.28 -4.18 -21.89
N THR A 117 -14.04 -3.09 -22.61
CA THR A 117 -15.05 -2.41 -23.42
C THR A 117 -14.54 -2.30 -24.86
N MET A 118 -15.35 -2.73 -25.82
CA MET A 118 -15.11 -2.53 -27.24
C MET A 118 -15.86 -1.28 -27.73
N SER A 119 -15.23 -0.49 -28.59
CA SER A 119 -15.82 0.71 -29.20
C SER A 119 -15.40 0.84 -30.66
N CYS A 120 -16.28 1.42 -31.47
CA CYS A 120 -16.14 1.58 -32.92
C CYS A 120 -16.32 3.05 -33.28
N PRO A 121 -15.25 3.88 -33.27
CA PRO A 121 -15.40 5.32 -33.47
C PRO A 121 -15.81 5.71 -34.89
N SER A 122 -15.49 4.89 -35.89
CA SER A 122 -15.69 5.20 -37.32
C SER A 122 -16.88 4.49 -37.98
N GLY A 123 -17.56 3.56 -37.30
CA GLY A 123 -18.54 2.69 -37.96
C GLY A 123 -19.06 1.56 -37.07
N ALA A 124 -19.32 0.40 -37.69
CA ALA A 124 -19.91 -0.77 -37.03
C ALA A 124 -18.86 -1.82 -36.58
N CYS A 125 -17.57 -1.58 -36.81
CA CYS A 125 -16.47 -2.56 -36.62
C CYS A 125 -16.60 -3.82 -37.49
N GLU A 126 -17.36 -3.71 -38.57
CA GLU A 126 -17.61 -4.82 -39.51
C GLU A 126 -17.01 -4.53 -40.88
N ASP A 127 -16.93 -3.25 -41.27
CA ASP A 127 -16.48 -2.85 -42.59
C ASP A 127 -14.95 -2.68 -42.65
N ASP A 128 -14.39 -2.88 -43.84
CA ASP A 128 -12.98 -2.60 -44.11
C ASP A 128 -12.64 -1.14 -43.86
N GLY A 129 -11.53 -0.91 -43.16
CA GLY A 129 -11.07 0.41 -42.77
C GLY A 129 -11.70 0.93 -41.47
N ASP A 130 -12.62 0.20 -40.84
CA ASP A 130 -13.14 0.59 -39.54
C ASP A 130 -12.08 0.51 -38.44
N VAL A 131 -12.12 1.49 -37.54
CA VAL A 131 -11.27 1.51 -36.35
C VAL A 131 -11.98 0.78 -35.22
N VAL A 132 -11.38 -0.29 -34.74
CA VAL A 132 -11.84 -1.04 -33.57
C VAL A 132 -10.95 -0.69 -32.40
N ALA A 133 -11.53 -0.20 -31.31
CA ALA A 133 -10.80 0.17 -30.11
C ALA A 133 -11.27 -0.63 -28.90
N PHE A 134 -10.32 -1.21 -28.17
CA PHE A 134 -10.56 -1.90 -26.91
C PHE A 134 -9.98 -1.09 -25.75
N THR A 135 -10.83 -0.80 -24.76
CA THR A 135 -10.46 -0.15 -23.50
C THR A 135 -10.51 -1.19 -22.39
N VAL A 136 -9.41 -1.32 -21.65
CA VAL A 136 -9.30 -2.21 -20.49
C VAL A 136 -9.07 -1.37 -19.25
N GLU A 137 -9.97 -1.49 -18.29
CA GLU A 137 -9.88 -0.86 -16.97
C GLU A 137 -9.60 -1.92 -15.92
N VAL A 138 -8.60 -1.68 -15.08
CA VAL A 138 -8.19 -2.60 -14.00
C VAL A 138 -8.28 -1.88 -12.68
N ARG A 139 -9.03 -2.45 -11.74
CA ARG A 139 -9.08 -2.02 -10.34
C ARG A 139 -7.93 -2.66 -9.57
N VAL A 140 -7.03 -1.84 -9.04
CA VAL A 140 -5.87 -2.32 -8.28
C VAL A 140 -6.29 -2.51 -6.82
N PRO A 141 -6.25 -3.75 -6.30
CA PRO A 141 -6.62 -4.00 -4.91
C PRO A 141 -5.56 -3.46 -3.96
N VAL A 142 -5.96 -3.28 -2.71
CA VAL A 142 -5.04 -2.85 -1.65
C VAL A 142 -4.13 -4.03 -1.23
N PRO A 143 -2.79 -3.90 -1.28
CA PRO A 143 -1.89 -4.98 -0.89
C PRO A 143 -2.13 -5.43 0.55
N LEU A 144 -2.11 -6.75 0.75
CA LEU A 144 -2.24 -7.40 2.07
C LEU A 144 -3.59 -7.18 2.78
N ILE A 145 -4.59 -6.60 2.12
CA ILE A 145 -5.96 -6.49 2.63
C ILE A 145 -6.86 -7.42 1.81
N PRO A 146 -7.39 -8.50 2.40
CA PRO A 146 -8.33 -9.37 1.70
C PRO A 146 -9.68 -8.67 1.49
N ASP A 147 -10.35 -8.97 0.38
CA ASP A 147 -11.74 -8.56 0.18
C ASP A 147 -12.65 -9.30 1.18
N LEU A 148 -13.54 -8.56 1.86
CA LEU A 148 -14.42 -9.09 2.91
C LEU A 148 -15.88 -8.96 2.48
N GLY A 149 -16.45 -10.05 1.97
CA GLY A 149 -17.85 -10.08 1.51
C GLY A 149 -18.09 -9.06 0.38
N SER A 150 -18.96 -8.08 0.62
CA SER A 150 -19.25 -7.00 -0.34
C SER A 150 -18.27 -5.83 -0.29
N TRP A 151 -17.36 -5.80 0.70
CA TRP A 151 -16.35 -4.76 0.82
C TRP A 151 -15.17 -5.09 -0.08
N ARG A 152 -15.04 -4.33 -1.17
CA ARG A 152 -13.89 -4.40 -2.08
C ARG A 152 -12.98 -3.22 -1.86
N SER A 153 -11.72 -3.51 -1.60
CA SER A 153 -10.72 -2.47 -1.35
C SER A 153 -9.99 -2.13 -2.66
N THR A 154 -10.17 -0.91 -3.16
CA THR A 154 -9.52 -0.44 -4.38
C THR A 154 -8.58 0.71 -4.02
N LEU A 155 -7.30 0.60 -4.38
CA LEU A 155 -6.35 1.70 -4.28
C LEU A 155 -6.59 2.74 -5.38
N VAL A 156 -6.62 2.26 -6.62
CA VAL A 156 -6.73 3.08 -7.83
C VAL A 156 -7.26 2.24 -8.98
N THR A 157 -7.83 2.89 -9.99
CA THR A 157 -8.19 2.25 -11.25
C THR A 157 -7.23 2.75 -12.34
N VAL A 158 -6.68 1.83 -13.11
CA VAL A 158 -5.83 2.14 -14.27
C VAL A 158 -6.56 1.74 -15.54
N SER A 159 -6.55 2.58 -16.56
CA SER A 159 -7.16 2.30 -17.85
C SER A 159 -6.13 2.39 -18.98
N SER A 160 -6.34 1.59 -20.03
CA SER A 160 -5.59 1.67 -21.28
C SER A 160 -6.50 1.37 -22.46
N THR A 161 -6.26 2.02 -23.59
CA THR A 161 -7.02 1.84 -24.84
C THR A 161 -6.06 1.56 -25.98
N SER A 162 -6.37 0.54 -26.79
CA SER A 162 -5.67 0.25 -28.03
C SER A 162 -6.65 0.21 -29.19
N ALA A 163 -6.27 0.78 -30.32
CA ALA A 163 -7.08 0.86 -31.53
C ALA A 163 -6.33 0.25 -32.72
N GLN A 164 -7.05 -0.52 -33.53
CA GLN A 164 -6.53 -1.13 -34.76
C GLN A 164 -7.53 -0.89 -35.90
N VAL A 165 -7.01 -0.81 -37.11
CA VAL A 165 -7.84 -0.71 -38.33
C VAL A 165 -8.15 -2.12 -38.80
N GLN A 166 -9.43 -2.40 -39.05
CA GLN A 166 -9.87 -3.64 -39.68
C GLN A 166 -9.39 -3.63 -41.13
N ALA A 167 -8.60 -4.64 -41.49
CA ALA A 167 -8.29 -4.95 -42.88
C ALA A 167 -9.12 -6.18 -43.27
N GLY A 168 -9.71 -6.13 -44.47
CA GLY A 168 -10.35 -7.28 -45.12
C GLY A 168 -9.34 -8.29 -45.59
#